data_AF-A0A4Q3RKL6-F1
#
_entry.id   AF-A0A4Q3RKL6-F1
#
_cell.length_a   1.000
_cell.length_b   1.000
_cell.length_c   1.000
_cell.angle_alpha   90.00
_cell.angle_beta   90.00
_cell.angle_gamma   90.00
#
_symmetry.space_group_name_H-M   'P 1'
#
loop_
_entity.id
_entity.type
_entity.pdbx_description
1 polymer ?
#
loop_
_entity_poly.entity_id
_entity_poly.type
_entity_poly.pdbx_seq_one_letter_code
_entity_poly.pdbx_strand_id
1 'polypeptide(L)'
;MQTEQQFHPVHAYQKGTFNTASGLAIDLNNIHSRDININDIATALSRIPRFGGHTCAFYSVAQHSVLVAALAPDYLKKEALLHDAAEAYLGDVIKPLKHILGKKYQ
;
A
#
# COMPACT_ATOMS: atom_id res chain seq x y z
N MET A 1 -9.02 23.92 19.02
CA MET A 1 -8.26 24.50 17.90
C MET A 1 -7.86 23.34 16.99
N GLN A 2 -8.69 23.03 16.01
CA GLN A 2 -8.43 21.95 15.06
C GLN A 2 -7.44 22.49 14.02
N THR A 3 -6.23 21.95 14.00
CA THR A 3 -5.27 22.22 12.92
C THR A 3 -5.84 21.65 11.63
N GLU A 4 -6.18 22.51 10.68
CA GLU A 4 -6.55 22.13 9.32
C GLU A 4 -5.43 21.24 8.75
N GLN A 5 -5.73 19.95 8.54
CA GLN A 5 -4.84 19.07 7.78
C GLN A 5 -4.84 19.57 6.33
N GLN A 6 -3.84 20.37 5.99
CA GLN A 6 -3.61 20.85 4.63
C GLN A 6 -3.18 19.66 3.78
N PHE A 7 -4.13 19.02 3.09
CA PHE A 7 -3.84 17.95 2.15
C PHE A 7 -2.99 18.50 0.98
N HIS A 8 -1.91 17.80 0.61
CA HIS A 8 -1.15 18.17 -0.57
C HIS A 8 -2.04 18.06 -1.82
N PRO A 9 -2.10 19.10 -2.67
CA PRO A 9 -2.96 19.08 -3.86
C PRO A 9 -2.48 18.00 -4.84
N VAL A 10 -3.42 17.13 -5.27
CA VAL A 10 -3.17 15.98 -6.17
C VAL A 10 -2.50 16.38 -7.49
N HIS A 11 -2.66 17.65 -7.90
CA HIS A 11 -2.08 18.19 -9.13
C HIS A 11 -0.59 18.59 -9.02
N ALA A 12 0.01 18.56 -7.83
CA ALA A 12 1.44 18.82 -7.61
C ALA A 12 2.31 17.55 -7.80
N TYR A 13 1.92 16.67 -8.73
CA TYR A 13 2.59 15.41 -9.06
C TYR A 13 4.11 15.55 -9.29
N GLN A 14 4.59 16.72 -9.72
CA GLN A 14 5.99 16.99 -10.02
C GLN A 14 6.97 16.77 -8.84
N LYS A 15 6.49 16.62 -7.60
CA LYS A 15 7.36 16.36 -6.43
C LYS A 15 7.39 14.90 -5.96
N GLY A 16 6.54 14.01 -6.48
CA GLY A 16 6.47 12.61 -6.00
C GLY A 16 6.02 12.46 -4.54
N THR A 17 5.36 13.49 -3.98
CA THR A 17 4.91 13.52 -2.60
C THR A 17 3.40 13.37 -2.46
N PHE A 18 2.93 12.65 -1.45
CA PHE A 18 1.49 12.53 -1.13
C PHE A 18 1.24 12.41 0.38
N ASN A 19 -0.01 12.58 0.81
CA ASN A 19 -0.39 12.43 2.22
C ASN A 19 -1.05 11.07 2.47
N THR A 20 -0.67 10.43 3.58
CA THR A 20 -1.32 9.21 4.05
C THR A 20 -2.64 9.50 4.78
N ALA A 21 -3.34 8.46 5.22
CA ALA A 21 -4.59 8.58 5.96
C ALA A 21 -4.43 9.29 7.31
N SER A 22 -3.27 9.14 7.96
CA SER A 22 -2.91 9.88 9.17
C SER A 22 -2.50 11.33 8.91
N GLY A 23 -2.33 11.73 7.64
CA GLY A 23 -1.87 13.04 7.23
C GLY A 23 -0.34 13.19 7.17
N LEU A 24 0.41 12.10 7.34
CA LEU A 24 1.85 12.11 7.13
C LEU A 24 2.17 12.33 5.65
N ALA A 25 3.13 13.20 5.36
CA ALA A 25 3.62 13.40 4.00
C ALA A 25 4.72 12.37 3.67
N ILE A 26 4.55 11.63 2.58
CA ILE A 26 5.52 10.67 2.04
C ILE A 26 6.15 11.28 0.79
N ASP A 27 7.48 11.22 0.68
CA ASP A 27 8.23 11.47 -0.55
C ASP A 27 8.70 10.15 -1.14
N LEU A 28 8.12 9.74 -2.27
CA LEU A 28 8.46 8.49 -2.93
C LEU A 28 9.91 8.45 -3.45
N ASN A 29 10.55 9.61 -3.63
CA ASN A 29 11.95 9.69 -4.05
C ASN A 29 12.94 9.52 -2.88
N ASN A 30 12.47 9.63 -1.63
CA ASN A 30 13.31 9.66 -0.44
C ASN A 30 12.58 9.13 0.80
N ILE A 31 12.16 7.86 0.75
CA ILE A 31 11.45 7.20 1.85
C ILE A 31 12.43 6.80 2.96
N HIS A 32 12.11 7.15 4.21
CA HIS A 32 12.80 6.69 5.41
C HIS A 32 11.92 5.77 6.25
N SER A 33 12.52 4.92 7.09
CA SER A 33 11.77 4.01 7.98
C SER A 33 10.83 4.74 8.95
N ARG A 34 11.17 5.98 9.33
CA ARG A 34 10.33 6.83 10.20
C ARG A 34 9.05 7.31 9.51
N ASP A 35 9.02 7.27 8.18
CA ASP A 35 7.87 7.69 7.39
C ASP A 35 6.84 6.55 7.27
N ILE A 36 7.17 5.34 7.74
CA ILE A 36 6.31 4.16 7.62
C ILE A 36 5.47 3.98 8.87
N ASN A 37 4.15 4.09 8.72
CA ASN A 37 3.19 3.92 9.81
C ASN A 37 2.29 2.69 9.56
N ILE A 38 2.19 1.80 10.55
CA ILE A 38 1.39 0.57 10.43
C ILE A 38 -0.12 0.84 10.23
N ASN A 39 -0.65 1.91 10.81
CA ASN A 39 -2.06 2.29 10.64
C ASN A 39 -2.34 2.81 9.23
N ASP A 40 -1.38 3.52 8.64
CA ASP A 40 -1.47 3.96 7.24
C ASP A 40 -1.39 2.77 6.29
N ILE A 41 -0.50 1.81 6.56
CA ILE A 41 -0.44 0.53 5.81
C ILE A 41 -1.79 -0.17 5.88
N ALA A 42 -2.31 -0.43 7.09
CA ALA A 42 -3.58 -1.13 7.26
C ALA A 42 -4.73 -0.42 6.54
N THR A 43 -4.80 0.91 6.66
CA THR A 43 -5.85 1.74 6.04
C THR A 43 -5.75 1.74 4.51
N ALA A 44 -4.55 1.85 3.95
CA ALA A 44 -4.36 1.81 2.50
C ALA A 44 -4.68 0.40 1.95
N LEU A 45 -4.09 -0.65 2.53
CA LEU A 45 -4.29 -2.02 2.07
C LEU A 45 -5.75 -2.48 2.20
N SER A 46 -6.51 -1.96 3.16
CA SER A 46 -7.94 -2.27 3.28
C SER A 46 -8.79 -1.65 2.17
N ARG A 47 -8.25 -0.66 1.45
CA ARG A 47 -8.92 0.08 0.37
C ARG A 47 -8.41 -0.29 -1.01
N ILE A 48 -7.19 -0.84 -1.12
CA ILE A 48 -6.62 -1.25 -2.41
C ILE A 48 -7.27 -2.58 -2.85
N PRO A 49 -7.92 -2.63 -4.03
CA PRO A 49 -8.50 -3.85 -4.55
C PRO A 49 -7.43 -4.76 -5.18
N ARG A 50 -7.51 -6.06 -4.91
CA ARG A 50 -6.77 -7.08 -5.66
C ARG A 50 -7.44 -7.34 -7.01
N PHE A 51 -6.70 -7.94 -7.94
CA PHE A 51 -7.17 -8.25 -9.31
C PHE A 51 -7.68 -7.00 -10.08
N GLY A 52 -7.19 -5.80 -9.72
CA GLY A 52 -7.65 -4.55 -10.31
C GLY A 52 -9.12 -4.23 -10.01
N GLY A 53 -9.74 -4.88 -9.03
CA GLY A 53 -11.15 -4.66 -8.67
C GLY A 53 -12.16 -5.42 -9.53
N HIS A 54 -11.72 -6.33 -10.41
CA HIS A 54 -12.61 -7.12 -11.26
C HIS A 54 -13.21 -8.38 -10.58
N THR A 55 -13.33 -8.37 -9.25
CA THR A 55 -13.92 -9.47 -8.47
C THR A 55 -15.42 -9.23 -8.24
N CYS A 56 -16.21 -10.30 -8.11
CA CYS A 56 -17.66 -10.19 -7.88
C CYS A 56 -18.03 -9.50 -6.56
N ALA A 57 -17.15 -9.59 -5.56
CA ALA A 57 -17.22 -8.87 -4.31
C ALA A 57 -15.87 -8.20 -4.04
N PHE A 58 -15.86 -7.10 -3.29
CA PHE A 58 -14.62 -6.40 -2.97
C PHE A 58 -13.65 -7.32 -2.22
N TYR A 59 -12.44 -7.44 -2.76
CA TYR A 59 -11.37 -8.26 -2.20
C TYR A 59 -10.10 -7.40 -2.11
N SER A 60 -9.74 -7.00 -0.89
CA SER A 60 -8.65 -6.06 -0.66
C SER A 60 -7.30 -6.73 -0.46
N VAL A 61 -6.22 -5.96 -0.62
CA VAL A 61 -4.86 -6.42 -0.28
C VAL A 61 -4.74 -6.76 1.20
N ALA A 62 -5.41 -6.03 2.10
CA ALA A 62 -5.42 -6.36 3.53
C ALA A 62 -6.07 -7.72 3.79
N GLN A 63 -7.22 -7.99 3.16
CA GLN A 63 -7.89 -9.29 3.27
C GLN A 63 -6.99 -10.42 2.75
N HIS A 64 -6.34 -10.20 1.61
CA HIS A 64 -5.35 -11.14 1.07
C HIS A 64 -4.23 -11.42 2.07
N SER A 65 -3.63 -10.36 2.63
CA SER A 65 -2.51 -10.47 3.58
C SER A 65 -2.86 -11.27 4.84
N VAL A 66 -4.06 -11.06 5.39
CA VAL A 66 -4.55 -11.82 6.54
C VAL A 66 -4.75 -13.30 6.20
N LEU A 67 -5.30 -13.60 5.02
CA LEU A 67 -5.48 -14.99 4.57
C LEU A 67 -4.14 -15.69 4.35
N VAL A 68 -3.16 -15.02 3.73
CA VAL A 68 -1.80 -15.55 3.54
C VAL A 68 -1.13 -15.83 4.89
N ALA A 69 -1.24 -14.90 5.85
CA ALA A 69 -0.74 -15.10 7.20
C ALA A 69 -1.43 -16.25 7.95
N ALA A 70 -2.75 -16.43 7.77
CA ALA A 70 -3.49 -17.53 8.40
C ALA A 70 -3.05 -18.92 7.90
N LEU A 71 -2.57 -19.00 6.66
CA LEU A 71 -2.06 -20.23 6.04
C LEU A 71 -0.57 -20.45 6.28
N ALA A 72 0.15 -19.44 6.75
CA ALA A 72 1.59 -19.52 6.99
C ALA A 72 1.92 -20.26 8.31
N PRO A 73 3.08 -20.96 8.37
CA PRO A 73 3.63 -21.45 9.64
C PRO A 73 3.79 -20.32 10.65
N ASP A 74 3.66 -20.63 11.95
CA ASP A 74 3.69 -19.61 13.01
C ASP A 74 4.92 -18.70 12.96
N TYR A 75 6.09 -19.25 12.62
CA TYR A 75 7.34 -18.51 12.52
C TYR A 75 7.44 -17.59 11.29
N LEU A 76 6.49 -17.65 10.34
CA LEU A 76 6.42 -16.79 9.16
C LEU A 76 5.18 -15.90 9.13
N LYS A 77 4.30 -15.95 10.15
CA LYS A 77 3.02 -15.23 10.13
C LYS A 77 3.19 -13.73 9.97
N LYS A 78 4.23 -13.16 10.59
CA LYS A 78 4.48 -11.71 10.52
C LYS A 78 4.95 -11.29 9.12
N GLU A 79 5.88 -12.03 8.55
CA GLU A 79 6.41 -11.82 7.21
C GLU A 79 5.30 -12.00 6.18
N ALA A 80 4.49 -13.05 6.32
CA ALA A 80 3.32 -13.33 5.50
C ALA A 80 2.26 -12.21 5.59
N LEU A 81 2.05 -11.63 6.78
CA LEU A 81 1.10 -10.53 6.96
C LEU A 81 1.59 -9.22 6.30
N LEU A 82 2.91 -8.98 6.28
CA LEU A 82 3.50 -7.73 5.81
C LEU A 82 4.10 -7.81 4.40
N HIS A 83 3.99 -8.96 3.73
CA HIS A 83 4.67 -9.17 2.44
C HIS A 83 4.27 -8.16 1.35
N ASP A 84 3.00 -7.74 1.34
CA ASP A 84 2.46 -6.73 0.41
C ASP A 84 2.41 -5.31 1.03
N ALA A 85 3.06 -5.06 2.18
CA ALA A 85 2.97 -3.77 2.88
C ALA A 85 3.43 -2.58 2.02
N ALA A 86 4.36 -2.80 1.08
CA ALA A 86 4.82 -1.76 0.15
C ALA A 86 3.71 -1.27 -0.80
N GLU A 87 2.69 -2.10 -1.08
CA GLU A 87 1.55 -1.71 -1.93
C GLU A 87 0.75 -0.55 -1.30
N ALA A 88 0.87 -0.31 0.01
CA ALA A 88 0.26 0.85 0.67
C ALA A 88 0.77 2.21 0.11
N TYR A 89 2.00 2.24 -0.40
CA TYR A 89 2.65 3.45 -0.92
C TYR A 89 2.83 3.41 -2.44
N LEU A 90 3.01 2.23 -3.01
CA LEU A 90 3.28 2.05 -4.45
C LEU A 90 2.03 1.67 -5.26
N GLY A 91 0.97 1.22 -4.58
CA GLY A 91 -0.22 0.64 -5.20
C GLY A 91 -0.05 -0.83 -5.59
N ASP A 92 -1.18 -1.53 -5.76
CA ASP A 92 -1.20 -2.87 -6.33
C ASP A 92 -1.11 -2.80 -7.87
N VAL A 93 -0.24 -3.63 -8.44
CA VAL A 93 -0.10 -3.80 -9.89
C VAL A 93 -0.55 -5.21 -10.25
N ILE A 94 -1.50 -5.34 -11.18
CA ILE A 94 -1.99 -6.68 -11.55
C ILE A 94 -0.86 -7.54 -12.13
N LYS A 95 -0.84 -8.83 -11.74
CA LYS A 95 0.22 -9.79 -12.11
C LYS A 95 0.54 -9.84 -13.61
N PRO A 96 -0.45 -9.80 -14.54
CA PRO A 96 -0.14 -9.75 -15.97
C PRO A 96 0.67 -8.52 -16.37
N LEU A 97 0.39 -7.35 -15.79
CA LEU A 97 1.15 -6.13 -16.06
C LEU A 97 2.56 -6.21 -15.48
N LYS A 98 2.72 -6.79 -14.27
CA LYS A 98 4.06 -7.08 -13.70
C LYS A 98 4.91 -7.91 -14.68
N HIS A 99 4.29 -8.90 -15.34
CA HIS A 99 4.98 -9.73 -16.33
C HIS A 99 5.38 -8.96 -17.60
N ILE A 100 4.49 -8.09 -18.11
CA ILE A 100 4.77 -7.25 -19.28
C ILE A 100 5.91 -6.25 -19.01
N LEU A 101 5.94 -5.65 -17.80
CA LEU A 101 6.98 -4.70 -17.40
C LEU A 101 8.33 -5.38 -17.15
N GLY A 102 8.33 -6.67 -16.79
CA GLY A 102 9.53 -7.47 -16.61
C GLY A 102 10.49 -6.87 -15.59
N LYS A 103 11.77 -6.71 -15.98
CA LYS A 103 12.82 -6.15 -15.11
C LYS A 103 12.58 -4.71 -14.65
N LYS A 104 11.67 -3.96 -15.27
CA LYS A 104 11.34 -2.59 -14.84
C LYS A 104 10.45 -2.56 -13.60
N TYR A 105 9.87 -3.69 -13.22
CA TYR A 105 8.98 -3.82 -12.06
C TYR A 105 9.65 -4.46 -10.83
N GLN A 106 10.73 -5.21 -11.05
CA GLN A 106 11.53 -5.84 -9.97
C GLN A 106 12.49 -4.82 -9.36
#